data_AF-A0A316SPN7-F1
#
_entry.id   AF-A0A316SPN7-F1
#
_cell.length_a   1.000
_cell.length_b   1.000
_cell.length_c   1.000
_cell.angle_alpha   90.00
_cell.angle_beta   90.00
_cell.angle_gamma   90.00
#
_symmetry.space_group_name_H-M   'P 1'
#
loop_
_entity.id
_entity.type
_entity.pdbx_description
1 polymer ?
#
loop_
_entity_poly.entity_id
_entity_poly.type
_entity_poly.pdbx_seq_one_letter_code
_entity_poly.pdbx_strand_id
1 'polypeptide(L)'
;MKLLLCAVLVAVCGCGGLFLSKKYKRKERLFFDLNNFCCSFNANLGYERVPVEKLLENNENLFGKDFSQLVEGYLLDGEQAAHSDILSDSQADKIEQFFGLIGRGDAEAQREAVSAYGEYFRNELKNAENENKSKGNLNRKLGFLLGVFLSVLVL
;
A
#
# COMPACT_ATOMS: atom_id res chain seq x y z
N MET A 1 10.15 -10.91 40.26
CA MET A 1 10.90 -10.27 39.16
C MET A 1 10.86 -11.06 37.85
N LYS A 2 11.21 -12.35 37.83
CA LYS A 2 11.26 -13.16 36.60
C LYS A 2 9.95 -13.22 35.78
N LEU A 3 8.80 -13.35 36.45
CA LEU A 3 7.48 -13.35 35.79
C LEU A 3 7.14 -12.02 35.10
N LEU A 4 7.53 -10.89 35.73
CA LEU A 4 7.39 -9.56 35.14
C LEU A 4 8.29 -9.40 33.90
N LEU A 5 9.51 -9.93 33.96
CA LEU A 5 10.44 -9.93 32.84
C LEU A 5 9.91 -10.76 31.65
N CYS A 6 9.32 -11.92 31.92
CA CYS A 6 8.67 -12.76 30.90
C CYS A 6 7.48 -12.04 30.23
N ALA A 7 6.63 -11.37 31.02
CA ALA A 7 5.50 -10.62 30.48
C ALA A 7 5.95 -9.49 29.53
N VAL A 8 7.03 -8.78 29.89
CA VAL A 8 7.62 -7.74 29.04
C VAL A 8 8.22 -8.33 27.76
N LEU A 9 8.92 -9.46 27.85
CA LEU A 9 9.50 -10.17 26.70
C LEU A 9 8.44 -10.59 25.68
N VAL A 10 7.35 -11.22 26.14
CA VAL A 10 6.23 -11.60 25.26
C VAL A 10 5.59 -10.37 24.61
N ALA A 11 5.42 -9.28 25.36
CA ALA A 11 4.86 -8.05 24.84
C ALA A 11 5.74 -7.44 23.74
N VAL A 12 7.05 -7.34 23.96
CA VAL A 12 8.00 -6.76 22.98
C VAL A 12 8.06 -7.61 21.71
N CYS A 13 8.17 -8.94 21.83
CA CYS A 13 8.20 -9.84 20.67
C CYS A 13 6.86 -9.85 19.91
N GLY A 14 5.74 -9.80 20.63
CA GLY A 14 4.41 -9.64 20.05
C GLY A 14 4.26 -8.32 19.27
N CYS A 15 4.71 -7.20 19.86
CA CYS A 15 4.74 -5.90 19.19
C CYS A 15 5.60 -5.90 17.92
N GLY A 16 6.76 -6.57 17.94
CA GLY A 16 7.60 -6.74 16.75
C GLY A 16 6.89 -7.50 15.62
N GLY A 17 6.20 -8.60 15.95
CA GLY A 17 5.40 -9.35 14.97
C GLY A 17 4.23 -8.54 14.39
N LEU A 18 3.60 -7.68 15.20
CA LEU A 18 2.57 -6.76 14.74
C LEU A 18 3.11 -5.68 13.80
N PHE A 19 4.29 -5.14 14.08
CA PHE A 19 4.93 -4.14 13.22
C PHE A 19 5.23 -4.69 11.82
N LEU A 20 5.78 -5.90 11.74
CA LEU A 20 6.01 -6.60 10.47
C LEU A 20 4.71 -6.88 9.73
N SER A 21 3.64 -7.27 10.44
CA SER A 21 2.31 -7.48 9.84
C SER A 21 1.69 -6.19 9.29
N LYS A 22 1.95 -5.02 9.91
CA LYS A 22 1.45 -3.73 9.40
C LYS A 22 1.99 -3.40 8.01
N LYS A 23 3.24 -3.77 7.70
CA LYS A 23 3.84 -3.56 6.37
C LYS A 23 3.02 -4.20 5.25
N TYR A 24 2.63 -5.47 5.43
CA TYR A 24 1.84 -6.19 4.43
C TYR A 24 0.43 -5.61 4.28
N LYS A 25 -0.19 -5.20 5.40
CA LYS A 25 -1.51 -4.54 5.36
C LYS A 25 -1.46 -3.18 4.66
N ARG A 26 -0.40 -2.39 4.86
CA ARG A 26 -0.18 -1.12 4.16
C ARG A 26 -0.03 -1.35 2.65
N LYS A 27 0.78 -2.33 2.24
CA LYS A 27 0.98 -2.69 0.83
C LYS A 27 -0.34 -3.10 0.15
N GLU A 28 -1.12 -3.96 0.80
CA GLU A 28 -2.45 -4.36 0.31
C GLU A 28 -3.36 -3.14 0.15
N ARG A 29 -3.42 -2.26 1.16
CA ARG A 29 -4.24 -1.06 1.10
C ARG A 29 -3.82 -0.13 -0.04
N LEU A 30 -2.52 0.06 -0.24
CA LEU A 30 -2.01 0.91 -1.30
C LEU A 30 -2.43 0.41 -2.69
N PHE A 31 -2.27 -0.89 -2.99
CA PHE A 31 -2.69 -1.43 -4.29
C PHE A 31 -4.21 -1.43 -4.48
N PHE A 32 -4.97 -1.55 -3.38
CA PHE A 32 -6.42 -1.35 -3.41
C PHE A 32 -6.78 0.08 -3.81
N ASP A 33 -6.13 1.07 -3.21
CA ASP A 33 -6.35 2.48 -3.48
C ASP A 33 -5.93 2.84 -4.94
N LEU A 34 -4.79 2.34 -5.41
CA LEU A 34 -4.34 2.50 -6.81
C LEU A 34 -5.33 1.90 -7.82
N ASN A 35 -5.81 0.67 -7.57
CA ASN A 35 -6.80 0.04 -8.44
C ASN A 35 -8.14 0.81 -8.45
N ASN A 36 -8.59 1.29 -7.29
CA ASN A 36 -9.80 2.10 -7.21
C ASN A 36 -9.64 3.43 -7.94
N PHE A 37 -8.49 4.08 -7.79
CA PHE A 37 -8.18 5.29 -8.54
C PHE A 37 -8.22 5.05 -10.04
N CYS A 38 -7.63 3.95 -10.56
CA CYS A 38 -7.75 3.59 -11.98
C CYS A 38 -9.20 3.43 -12.42
N CYS A 39 -10.05 2.78 -11.63
CA CYS A 39 -11.48 2.63 -11.93
C CYS A 39 -12.19 4.00 -11.98
N SER A 40 -12.01 4.83 -10.96
CA SER A 40 -12.63 6.16 -10.87
C SER A 40 -12.13 7.10 -11.96
N PHE A 41 -10.82 7.08 -12.24
CA PHE A 41 -10.22 7.93 -13.25
C PHE A 41 -10.63 7.51 -14.67
N ASN A 42 -10.69 6.22 -14.97
CA ASN A 42 -11.18 5.74 -16.26
C ASN A 42 -12.67 6.08 -16.48
N ALA A 43 -13.50 6.01 -15.43
CA ALA A 43 -14.88 6.47 -15.48
C ALA A 43 -14.96 7.98 -15.74
N ASN A 44 -14.14 8.77 -15.05
CA ASN A 44 -14.07 10.22 -15.26
C ASN A 44 -13.66 10.59 -16.70
N LEU A 45 -12.64 9.92 -17.27
CA LEU A 45 -12.24 10.14 -18.67
C LEU A 45 -13.37 9.84 -19.66
N GLY A 46 -14.26 8.91 -19.33
CA GLY A 46 -15.40 8.55 -20.17
C GLY A 46 -16.60 9.48 -20.10
N TYR A 47 -16.87 10.06 -18.93
CA TYR A 47 -18.15 10.71 -18.66
C TYR A 47 -18.01 12.13 -18.10
N GLU A 48 -17.35 12.28 -16.94
CA GLU A 48 -17.38 13.53 -16.16
C GLU A 48 -16.33 14.55 -16.62
N ARG A 49 -15.17 14.07 -17.11
CA ARG A 49 -14.02 14.85 -17.59
C ARG A 49 -13.61 15.98 -16.64
N VAL A 50 -13.76 15.77 -15.34
CA VAL A 50 -13.24 16.70 -14.34
C VAL A 50 -11.72 16.58 -14.24
N PRO A 51 -11.01 17.66 -13.87
CA PRO A 51 -9.58 17.61 -13.57
C PRO A 51 -9.24 16.56 -12.50
N VAL A 52 -8.03 16.01 -12.56
CA VAL A 52 -7.57 14.94 -11.66
C VAL A 52 -7.57 15.40 -10.21
N GLU A 53 -7.25 16.66 -9.97
CA GLU A 53 -7.23 17.29 -8.64
C GLU A 53 -8.63 17.24 -8.01
N LYS A 54 -9.67 17.60 -8.78
CA LYS A 54 -11.06 17.52 -8.31
C LYS A 54 -11.52 16.08 -8.10
N LEU A 55 -11.04 15.14 -8.92
CA LEU A 55 -11.31 13.72 -8.70
C LEU A 55 -10.73 13.27 -7.35
N LEU A 56 -9.52 13.69 -7.02
CA LEU A 56 -8.84 13.36 -5.77
C LEU A 56 -9.54 14.01 -4.57
N GLU A 57 -9.90 15.29 -4.65
CA GLU A 57 -10.68 15.99 -3.62
C GLU A 57 -12.03 15.29 -3.35
N ASN A 58 -12.77 14.94 -4.40
CA ASN A 58 -14.05 14.25 -4.27
C ASN A 58 -13.94 12.87 -3.59
N ASN A 59 -12.74 12.26 -3.64
CA ASN A 59 -12.48 10.92 -3.12
C ASN A 59 -11.47 10.92 -1.96
N GLU A 60 -11.17 12.08 -1.36
CA GLU A 60 -10.10 12.24 -0.36
C GLU A 60 -10.25 11.27 0.82
N ASN A 61 -11.49 11.10 1.30
CA ASN A 61 -11.82 10.21 2.42
C ASN A 61 -11.76 8.70 2.08
N LEU A 62 -11.65 8.34 0.80
CA LEU A 62 -11.61 6.95 0.36
C LEU A 62 -10.17 6.40 0.30
N PHE A 63 -9.19 7.28 0.10
CA PHE A 63 -7.80 6.88 -0.10
C PHE A 63 -7.03 6.85 1.22
N GLY A 64 -6.15 5.86 1.36
CA GLY A 64 -5.24 5.75 2.49
C GLY A 64 -4.06 6.70 2.37
N LYS A 65 -3.43 6.98 3.51
CA LYS A 65 -2.26 7.87 3.61
C LYS A 65 -1.14 7.56 2.63
N ASP A 66 -0.82 6.28 2.44
CA ASP A 66 0.26 5.85 1.52
C ASP A 66 -0.05 6.23 0.06
N PHE A 67 -1.33 6.20 -0.35
CA PHE A 67 -1.75 6.66 -1.66
C PHE A 67 -1.71 8.19 -1.76
N SER A 68 -2.25 8.91 -0.76
CA SER A 68 -2.25 10.37 -0.74
C SER A 68 -0.82 10.94 -0.87
N GLN A 69 0.15 10.33 -0.19
CA GLN A 69 1.56 10.72 -0.29
C GLN A 69 2.15 10.53 -1.69
N LEU A 70 1.77 9.46 -2.41
CA LEU A 70 2.21 9.24 -3.79
C LEU A 70 1.60 10.28 -4.74
N VAL A 71 0.32 10.58 -4.56
CA VAL A 71 -0.39 11.61 -5.33
C VAL A 71 0.23 12.98 -5.12
N GLU A 72 0.47 13.37 -3.87
CA GLU A 72 1.14 14.63 -3.54
C GLU A 72 2.53 14.71 -4.20
N GLY A 73 3.33 13.65 -4.06
CA GLY A 73 4.69 13.60 -4.62
C GLY A 73 4.74 13.65 -6.15
N TYR A 74 3.86 12.92 -6.84
CA TYR A 74 3.92 12.79 -8.30
C TYR A 74 3.04 13.77 -9.08
N LEU A 75 1.90 14.19 -8.52
CA LEU A 75 0.93 15.03 -9.24
C LEU A 75 0.94 16.49 -8.77
N LEU A 76 1.29 16.78 -7.51
CA LEU A 76 1.21 18.14 -6.95
C LEU A 76 2.57 18.82 -6.81
N ASP A 77 3.56 18.16 -6.21
CA ASP A 77 4.87 18.76 -5.91
C ASP A 77 5.97 18.41 -6.92
N GLY A 78 5.83 17.34 -7.71
CA GLY A 78 6.65 17.03 -8.89
C GLY A 78 8.15 16.76 -8.66
N GLU A 79 8.68 16.90 -7.44
CA GLU A 79 10.12 16.84 -7.17
C GLU A 79 10.57 15.66 -6.29
N GLN A 80 9.66 14.86 -5.73
CA GLN A 80 10.07 13.74 -4.87
C GLN A 80 9.34 12.44 -5.24
N ALA A 81 10.14 11.46 -5.68
CA ALA A 81 9.73 10.06 -5.67
C ALA A 81 9.33 9.71 -4.24
N ALA A 82 8.04 9.48 -4.01
CA ALA A 82 7.54 9.07 -2.71
C ALA A 82 8.12 7.69 -2.37
N HIS A 83 9.24 7.70 -1.63
CA HIS A 83 9.92 6.51 -1.19
C HIS A 83 9.02 5.77 -0.19
N SER A 84 8.39 4.70 -0.65
CA SER A 84 7.59 3.83 0.20
C SER A 84 8.40 2.62 0.62
N ASP A 85 8.54 2.43 1.93
CA ASP A 85 9.23 1.26 2.51
C ASP A 85 8.52 -0.07 2.21
N ILE A 86 7.30 -0.01 1.69
CA ILE A 86 6.41 -1.16 1.42
C ILE A 86 6.47 -1.64 -0.04
N LEU A 87 7.06 -0.86 -0.95
CA LEU A 87 7.18 -1.17 -2.37
C LEU A 87 8.56 -1.74 -2.70
N SER A 88 8.63 -2.59 -3.73
CA SER A 88 9.91 -2.88 -4.39
C SER A 88 10.24 -1.79 -5.41
N ASP A 89 11.52 -1.67 -5.80
CA ASP A 89 11.97 -0.70 -6.81
C ASP A 89 11.17 -0.84 -8.12
N SER A 90 10.99 -2.08 -8.58
CA SER A 90 10.17 -2.37 -9.76
C SER A 90 8.71 -1.92 -9.64
N GLN A 91 8.10 -2.03 -8.45
CA GLN A 91 6.74 -1.53 -8.22
C GLN A 91 6.72 0.00 -8.19
N ALA A 92 7.71 0.62 -7.57
CA ALA A 92 7.85 2.07 -7.50
C ALA A 92 8.00 2.67 -8.92
N ASP A 93 8.90 2.11 -9.73
CA ASP A 93 9.11 2.53 -11.13
C ASP A 93 7.81 2.46 -11.96
N LYS A 94 7.00 1.40 -11.74
CA LYS A 94 5.72 1.24 -12.43
C LYS A 94 4.68 2.26 -12.00
N ILE A 95 4.65 2.60 -10.71
CA ILE A 95 3.76 3.62 -10.17
C ILE A 95 4.17 5.01 -10.68
N GLU A 96 5.47 5.31 -10.72
CA GLU A 96 5.99 6.55 -11.29
C GLU A 96 5.62 6.68 -12.79
N GLN A 97 5.84 5.62 -13.58
CA GLN A 97 5.45 5.58 -14.99
C GLN A 97 3.95 5.82 -15.16
N PHE A 98 3.12 5.24 -14.29
CA PHE A 98 1.67 5.44 -14.31
C PHE A 98 1.29 6.91 -14.07
N PHE A 99 1.78 7.51 -12.99
CA PHE A 99 1.48 8.91 -12.69
C PHE A 99 2.03 9.87 -13.75
N GLY A 100 3.20 9.57 -14.32
CA GLY A 100 3.79 10.35 -15.42
C GLY A 100 3.00 10.32 -16.73
N LEU A 101 2.03 9.41 -16.88
CA LEU A 101 1.12 9.34 -18.04
C LEU A 101 -0.20 10.07 -17.78
N ILE A 102 -0.54 10.35 -16.53
CA ILE A 102 -1.73 11.11 -16.18
C ILE A 102 -1.53 12.57 -16.64
N GLY A 103 -2.55 13.14 -17.28
CA GLY A 103 -2.49 14.46 -17.90
C GLY A 103 -1.71 14.52 -19.23
N ARG A 104 -1.16 13.41 -19.73
CA ARG A 104 -0.46 13.35 -21.03
C ARG A 104 -1.24 12.55 -22.07
N GLY A 105 -1.42 13.14 -23.26
CA GLY A 105 -2.10 12.51 -24.40
C GLY A 105 -3.58 12.85 -24.52
N ASP A 106 -4.24 12.27 -25.54
CA ASP A 106 -5.69 12.36 -25.69
C ASP A 106 -6.41 11.39 -24.73
N ALA A 107 -7.69 11.67 -24.49
CA ALA A 107 -8.48 10.93 -23.51
C ALA A 107 -8.64 9.44 -23.86
N GLU A 108 -8.59 9.05 -25.14
CA GLU A 108 -8.78 7.65 -25.55
C GLU A 108 -7.51 6.84 -25.28
N ALA A 109 -6.35 7.35 -25.71
CA ALA A 109 -5.05 6.75 -25.39
C ALA A 109 -4.81 6.67 -23.87
N GLN A 110 -5.23 7.69 -23.12
CA GLN A 110 -5.10 7.69 -21.66
C GLN A 110 -6.01 6.66 -20.99
N ARG A 111 -7.22 6.42 -21.51
CA ARG A 111 -8.10 5.37 -20.99
C ARG A 111 -7.52 3.98 -21.19
N GLU A 112 -6.93 3.71 -22.37
CA GLU A 112 -6.27 2.45 -22.63
C GLU A 112 -5.07 2.23 -21.69
N ALA A 113 -4.23 3.25 -21.52
CA ALA A 113 -3.11 3.21 -20.58
C ALA A 113 -3.60 2.96 -19.14
N VAL A 114 -4.58 3.71 -18.65
CA VAL A 114 -5.14 3.56 -17.29
C VAL A 114 -5.75 2.16 -17.10
N SER A 115 -6.37 1.59 -18.13
CA SER A 115 -6.89 0.22 -18.10
C SER A 115 -5.76 -0.81 -17.94
N ALA A 116 -4.68 -0.69 -18.72
CA ALA A 116 -3.54 -1.59 -18.64
C ALA A 116 -2.83 -1.52 -17.27
N TYR A 117 -2.62 -0.30 -16.73
CA TYR A 117 -2.08 -0.14 -15.38
C TYR A 117 -3.06 -0.61 -14.30
N GLY A 118 -4.37 -0.46 -14.52
CA GLY A 118 -5.42 -0.99 -13.64
C GLY A 118 -5.37 -2.52 -13.53
N GLU A 119 -5.12 -3.23 -14.63
CA GLU A 119 -4.90 -4.68 -14.60
C GLU A 119 -3.63 -5.06 -13.83
N TYR A 120 -2.54 -4.32 -14.04
CA TYR A 120 -1.31 -4.49 -13.27
C TYR A 120 -1.55 -4.31 -11.76
N PHE A 121 -2.16 -3.19 -11.33
CA PHE A 121 -2.46 -2.93 -9.92
C PHE A 121 -3.43 -3.93 -9.32
N ARG A 122 -4.39 -4.43 -10.10
CA ARG A 122 -5.28 -5.51 -9.67
C ARG A 122 -4.54 -6.81 -9.41
N ASN A 123 -3.56 -7.16 -10.23
CA ASN A 123 -2.73 -8.34 -10.01
C ASN A 123 -1.81 -8.16 -8.80
N GLU A 124 -1.21 -6.98 -8.65
CA GLU A 124 -0.42 -6.65 -7.47
C GLU A 124 -1.25 -6.62 -6.18
N LEU A 125 -2.50 -6.18 -6.24
CA LEU A 125 -3.44 -6.28 -5.12
C LEU A 125 -3.67 -7.73 -4.71
N LYS A 126 -3.96 -8.63 -5.66
CA LYS A 126 -4.11 -10.07 -5.36
C LYS A 126 -2.84 -10.65 -4.74
N ASN A 127 -1.67 -10.25 -5.23
CA ASN A 127 -0.40 -10.67 -4.65
C ASN A 127 -0.26 -10.15 -3.22
N ALA A 128 -0.53 -8.88 -2.97
CA ALA A 128 -0.45 -8.26 -1.65
C ALA A 128 -1.45 -8.87 -0.66
N GLU A 129 -2.68 -9.20 -1.07
CA GLU A 129 -3.67 -9.93 -0.27
C GLU A 129 -3.14 -11.31 0.13
N ASN A 130 -2.54 -12.04 -0.82
CA ASN A 130 -1.95 -13.35 -0.56
C ASN A 130 -0.76 -13.25 0.38
N GLU A 131 0.09 -12.24 0.22
CA GLU A 131 1.22 -11.96 1.13
C GLU A 131 0.73 -11.60 2.53
N ASN A 132 -0.32 -10.78 2.67
CA ASN A 132 -0.87 -10.42 3.98
C ASN A 132 -1.52 -11.63 4.67
N LYS A 133 -2.29 -12.44 3.94
CA LYS A 133 -2.91 -13.66 4.46
C LYS A 133 -1.86 -14.68 4.92
N SER A 134 -0.81 -14.89 4.14
CA SER A 134 0.24 -15.86 4.43
C SER A 134 1.27 -15.31 5.43
N LYS A 135 2.03 -14.28 5.03
CA LYS A 135 3.15 -13.71 5.80
C LYS A 135 2.68 -12.81 6.93
N GLY A 136 1.61 -12.02 6.75
CA GLY A 136 1.09 -11.12 7.79
C GLY A 136 0.57 -11.89 9.02
N ASN A 137 -0.22 -12.93 8.80
CA ASN A 137 -0.71 -13.79 9.88
C ASN A 137 0.43 -14.62 10.51
N LEU A 138 1.35 -15.13 9.68
CA LEU A 138 2.51 -15.88 10.15
C LEU A 138 3.41 -15.02 11.05
N ASN A 139 3.75 -13.80 10.65
CA ASN A 139 4.62 -12.91 11.42
C ASN A 139 4.02 -12.52 12.78
N ARG A 140 2.70 -12.36 12.85
CA ARG A 140 2.00 -12.15 14.13
C ARG A 140 2.12 -13.36 15.05
N LYS A 141 1.90 -14.57 14.51
CA LYS A 141 2.03 -15.82 15.27
C LYS A 141 3.46 -16.09 15.70
N LEU A 142 4.43 -15.83 14.81
CA LEU A 142 5.84 -16.06 15.05
C LEU A 142 6.39 -15.12 16.14
N GLY A 143 6.00 -13.83 16.12
CA GLY A 143 6.39 -12.88 17.16
C GLY A 143 5.86 -13.29 18.54
N PHE A 144 4.63 -13.79 18.63
CA PHE A 144 4.08 -14.30 19.89
C PHE A 144 4.80 -15.57 20.36
N LEU A 145 4.98 -16.56 19.47
CA LEU A 145 5.67 -17.82 19.79
C LEU A 145 7.12 -17.60 20.21
N LEU A 146 7.83 -16.69 19.55
CA LEU A 146 9.20 -16.31 19.92
C LEU A 146 9.24 -15.72 21.34
N GLY A 147 8.29 -14.84 21.67
CA GLY A 147 8.18 -14.25 23.01
C GLY A 147 7.94 -15.29 24.09
N VAL A 148 7.06 -16.27 23.84
CA VAL A 148 6.80 -17.38 24.76
C VAL A 148 8.05 -18.26 24.90
N PHE A 149 8.70 -18.63 23.80
CA PHE A 149 9.91 -19.46 23.82
C PHE A 149 11.05 -18.81 24.62
N LEU A 150 11.34 -17.53 24.38
CA LEU A 150 12.36 -16.79 25.13
C LEU A 150 12.00 -16.65 26.62
N SER A 151 10.71 -16.54 26.94
CA SER A 151 10.25 -16.49 28.33
C SER A 151 10.51 -17.80 29.08
N VAL A 152 10.35 -18.96 28.42
CA VAL A 152 10.65 -20.27 29.01
C VAL A 152 12.16 -20.44 29.26
N LEU A 153 13.01 -19.91 28.37
CA LEU A 153 14.47 -19.94 28.53
C LEU A 153 14.98 -19.08 29.69
N VAL A 154 14.26 -18.01 30.03
CA VAL A 154 14.64 -17.02 31.05
C VAL A 154 14.03 -17.33 32.43
N LEU A 155 12.98 -18.15 32.48
CA LEU A 155 12.31 -18.59 33.71
C LEU A 155 13.28 -19.37 34.61
#